data_AF-A0A7X0QYX9-F1
#
_entry.id   AF-A0A7X0QYX9-F1
#
_cell.length_a   1.000
_cell.length_b   1.000
_cell.length_c   1.000
_cell.angle_alpha   90.00
_cell.angle_beta   90.00
_cell.angle_gamma   90.00
#
_symmetry.space_group_name_H-M   'P 1'
#
loop_
_entity.id
_entity.type
_entity.pdbx_description
1 polymer ?
#
loop_
_entity_poly.entity_id
_entity_poly.type
_entity_poly.pdbx_seq_one_letter_code
_entity_poly.pdbx_strand_id
1 'polypeptide(L)' 'MTVTPRFAFIAALVLTCSALFFIWKSNDHQECEETIVRTTDAAGNTVVEKQHYCKEKFNF' A
#
# COMPACT_ATOMS: atom_id res chain seq x y z
N MET A 1 29.02 -24.33 12.17
CA MET A 1 27.68 -24.14 12.77
C MET A 1 26.69 -24.99 11.99
N THR A 2 26.13 -26.04 12.58
CA THR A 2 25.08 -26.84 11.94
C THR A 2 23.73 -26.29 12.33
N VAL A 3 23.01 -25.70 11.38
CA VAL A 3 21.64 -25.22 11.60
C VAL A 3 20.72 -26.43 11.64
N THR A 4 19.97 -26.60 12.73
CA THR A 4 19.01 -27.71 12.81
C THR A 4 17.78 -27.37 11.97
N PRO A 5 17.11 -28.37 11.36
CA PRO A 5 15.97 -28.14 10.49
C PRO A 5 14.81 -27.43 11.20
N ARG A 6 14.69 -27.60 12.52
CA ARG A 6 13.70 -26.88 13.35
C ARG A 6 14.00 -25.39 13.42
N PHE A 7 15.26 -24.99 13.64
CA PHE A 7 15.63 -23.57 13.64
C PHE A 7 15.47 -22.94 12.26
N ALA A 8 15.82 -23.66 11.20
CA ALA A 8 15.59 -23.19 9.82
C ALA A 8 14.10 -22.97 9.53
N PHE A 9 13.23 -23.91 9.95
CA PHE A 9 11.79 -23.79 9.77
C PHE A 9 11.20 -22.61 10.55
N ILE A 10 11.57 -22.44 11.82
CA ILE A 10 11.13 -21.31 12.64
C ILE A 10 11.58 -19.99 12.02
N ALA A 11 12.84 -19.90 11.57
CA ALA A 11 13.35 -18.69 10.91
C ALA A 11 12.57 -18.35 9.63
N ALA A 12 12.26 -19.37 8.80
CA ALA A 12 11.46 -19.18 7.59
C ALA A 12 10.03 -18.71 7.92
N LEU A 13 9.42 -19.26 8.96
CA LEU A 13 8.08 -18.86 9.41
C LEU A 13 8.07 -17.42 9.91
N VAL A 14 9.04 -17.02 10.75
CA VAL A 14 9.19 -15.65 11.24
C VAL A 14 9.37 -14.68 10.07
N LEU A 15 10.29 -14.97 9.15
CA LEU A 15 10.53 -14.12 7.97
C LEU A 15 9.26 -13.95 7.13
N THR A 16 8.52 -15.04 6.90
CA THR A 16 7.28 -14.99 6.11
C THR A 16 6.22 -14.14 6.81
N CYS A 17 5.98 -14.35 8.10
CA CYS A 17 5.01 -13.57 8.86
C CYS A 17 5.39 -12.08 8.92
N SER A 18 6.67 -11.76 9.12
CA SER A 18 7.16 -10.38 9.13
C SER A 18 6.98 -9.71 7.76
N ALA A 19 7.28 -10.40 6.67
CA ALA A 19 7.09 -9.88 5.32
C ALA A 19 5.60 -9.62 5.02
N LEU A 20 4.71 -10.56 5.37
CA LEU A 20 3.27 -10.39 5.20
C LEU A 20 2.73 -9.23 6.03
N PHE A 21 3.18 -9.08 7.28
CA PHE A 21 2.79 -7.97 8.13
C PHE A 21 3.26 -6.62 7.56
N PHE A 22 4.51 -6.56 7.09
CA PHE A 22 5.06 -5.37 6.44
C PHE A 22 4.25 -5.00 5.20
N ILE A 23 3.98 -5.95 4.30
CA ILE A 23 3.16 -5.71 3.10
C ILE A 23 1.77 -5.21 3.50
N TRP A 24 1.11 -5.85 4.47
CA TRP A 24 -0.21 -5.42 4.90
C TRP A 24 -0.20 -4.00 5.45
N LYS A 25 0.78 -3.65 6.29
CA LYS A 25 0.87 -2.31 6.88
C LYS A 25 1.34 -1.23 5.92
N SER A 26 2.22 -1.54 4.99
CA SER A 26 2.70 -0.59 4.00
C SER A 26 1.75 -0.42 2.81
N ASN A 27 0.68 -1.23 2.72
CA ASN A 27 -0.26 -1.23 1.61
C ASN A 27 -1.70 -0.99 2.09
N ASP A 28 -1.88 -0.48 3.33
CA ASP A 28 -3.20 -0.17 3.88
C ASP A 28 -3.71 1.23 3.48
N HIS A 29 -2.87 2.04 2.83
CA HIS A 29 -3.16 3.36 2.27
C HIS A 29 -4.05 4.24 3.17
N GLN A 30 -3.97 4.06 4.49
CA GLN A 30 -4.81 4.80 5.44
C GLN A 30 -4.51 6.30 5.40
N GLU A 31 -3.34 6.66 4.88
CA GLU A 31 -2.87 8.04 4.71
C GLU A 31 -3.29 8.65 3.36
N CYS A 32 -3.98 7.88 2.51
CA CYS A 32 -4.48 8.34 1.22
C CYS A 32 -5.91 8.87 1.32
N GLU A 33 -6.12 10.06 0.77
CA GLU A 33 -7.43 10.69 0.64
C GLU A 33 -7.86 10.66 -0.84
N GLU A 34 -9.10 10.27 -1.09
CA GLU A 34 -9.72 10.42 -2.42
C GLU A 34 -10.52 11.72 -2.46
N THR A 35 -10.12 12.65 -3.33
CA THR A 35 -10.87 13.88 -3.58
C THR A 35 -11.55 13.80 -4.93
N ILE A 36 -12.85 14.06 -4.97
CA ILE A 36 -13.62 14.15 -6.21
C ILE A 36 -13.65 15.61 -6.65
N VAL A 37 -12.92 15.93 -7.71
CA VAL A 37 -12.95 17.26 -8.32
C VAL A 37 -13.94 17.23 -9.48
N ARG A 38 -14.94 18.11 -9.43
CA ARG A 38 -15.90 18.29 -10.53
C ARG A 38 -15.56 19.59 -11.25
N THR A 39 -15.16 19.49 -12.51
CA THR A 39 -14.85 20.63 -13.37
C THR A 39 -15.77 20.64 -14.58
N THR A 40 -16.05 21.83 -15.11
CA THR A 40 -16.78 21.97 -16.37
C THR A 40 -15.76 22.21 -17.46
N ASP A 41 -15.76 21.38 -18.50
CA ASP A 41 -14.88 21.57 -19.64
C ASP A 41 -15.33 22.74 -20.54
N ALA A 42 -14.51 23.11 -21.51
CA ALA A 42 -14.80 24.21 -22.44
C ALA A 42 -16.03 23.96 -23.33
N ALA A 43 -16.52 22.71 -23.42
CA ALA A 43 -17.72 22.33 -24.16
C ALA A 43 -18.98 22.29 -23.27
N GLY A 44 -18.86 22.58 -21.98
CA GLY A 44 -19.96 22.58 -21.02
C GLY A 44 -20.26 21.23 -20.37
N ASN A 45 -19.42 20.20 -20.58
CA ASN A 45 -19.61 18.90 -19.94
C ASN A 45 -19.04 18.89 -18.52
N THR A 46 -19.71 18.16 -17.63
CA THR A 46 -19.20 17.89 -16.28
C THR A 46 -18.14 16.78 -16.35
N VAL A 47 -16.90 17.14 -16.07
CA VAL A 47 -15.77 16.22 -15.87
C VAL A 47 -15.65 15.91 -14.39
N VAL A 48 -15.59 14.63 -14.05
CA VAL A 48 -15.39 14.16 -12.67
C VAL A 48 -14.01 13.52 -12.60
N GLU A 49 -13.07 14.21 -11.98
CA GLU A 49 -11.72 13.73 -11.74
C GLU A 49 -11.61 13.18 -10.32
N LYS A 50 -11.18 11.93 -10.19
CA LYS A 50 -10.83 11.34 -8.90
C LYS A 50 -9.34 11.54 -8.68
N GLN A 51 -9.00 12.38 -7.73
CA GLN A 51 -7.61 12.62 -7.34
C GLN A 51 -7.30 11.80 -6.09
N HIS A 52 -6.30 10.93 -6.18
CA HIS A 52 -5.76 10.20 -5.04
C HIS A 52 -4.58 10.98 -4.47
N TYR A 53 -4.70 11.42 -3.22
CA TYR A 53 -3.66 12.13 -2.50
C TYR A 53 -3.11 11.27 -1.37
N CYS A 54 -1.95 10.66 -1.58
CA CYS A 54 -1.25 9.87 -0.56
C CYS A 54 -0.15 10.69 0.09
N LYS A 55 -0.15 10.78 1.42
CA LYS A 55 0.89 11.48 2.21
C LYS A 55 2.13 10.61 2.49
N GLU A 56 2.11 9.37 2.01
CA GLU A 56 3.18 8.39 2.18
C GLU A 56 4.46 8.85 1.47
N LYS A 57 5.62 8.65 2.12
CA LYS A 57 6.94 9.01 1.56
C LYS A 57 7.26 8.27 0.25
N PHE A 58 6.64 7.11 0.05
CA PHE A 58 6.71 6.32 -1.16
C PHE A 58 5.28 6.07 -1.63
N ASN A 59 4.80 6.85 -2.59
CA ASN A 59 3.62 6.48 -3.36
C ASN A 59 4.08 5.84 -4.67
N PHE A 60 3.46 4.72 -5.05
CA PHE A 60 3.72 4.04 -6.32
C PHE A 60 2.38 3.78 -7.01
#